data_AF-A0A7V6IJS8-F1
#
_entry.id   AF-A0A7V6IJS8-F1
#
_cell.length_a   1.000
_cell.length_b   1.000
_cell.length_c   1.000
_cell.angle_alpha   90.00
_cell.angle_beta   90.00
_cell.angle_gamma   90.00
#
_symmetry.space_group_name_H-M   'P 1'
#
loop_
_entity.id
_entity.type
_entity.pdbx_description
1 polymer ?
#
loop_
_entity_poly.entity_id
_entity_poly.type
_entity_poly.pdbx_seq_one_letter_code
_entity_poly.pdbx_strand_id
1 'polypeptide(L)'
;METLRYFYHPDLSIWLSVDPMSDKYPNLTPYAYCANNPVNFIAPDGRSYSEFDENGNYLRTIKDNWWHNTFVGRKGRIIDENGNISQTFRFADPKNDVANLKNGTINKVHFVQENEITSMLSKAGAFNEENKVYNNDLANRYDYIKEEGQGGGKFDFSYNTITGIPAQYFDASSNPLNQPSSMLFLVDGVAHNHMNFGNFLFGVAGKALGLTSFELRMGTHWNSLANPSFNGYRRQFDSRDDQFSIRMGVRYAKQHGYKSMYYRVIVAPLKFKGFGY
;
A
#
# COMPACT_ATOMS: atom_id res chain seq x y z
N MET A 1 -2.97 49.69 -1.42
CA MET A 1 -1.61 49.40 -0.92
C MET A 1 -1.68 49.41 0.59
N GLU A 2 -1.49 48.27 1.23
CA GLU A 2 -0.97 48.19 2.60
C GLU A 2 -0.35 46.80 2.75
N THR A 3 0.98 46.75 2.70
CA THR A 3 1.76 45.56 3.07
C THR A 3 1.86 45.53 4.58
N LEU A 4 1.17 44.61 5.25
CA LEU A 4 1.49 44.27 6.64
C LEU A 4 2.85 43.56 6.64
N ARG A 5 3.91 44.32 6.89
CA ARG A 5 5.25 43.79 7.11
C ARG A 5 5.36 43.39 8.58
N TYR A 6 5.21 42.09 8.84
CA TYR A 6 5.53 41.51 10.14
C TYR A 6 7.06 41.39 10.24
N PHE A 7 7.67 42.13 11.16
CA PHE A 7 9.10 42.02 11.42
C PHE A 7 9.31 41.10 12.64
N TYR A 8 9.96 39.97 12.40
CA TYR A 8 10.40 39.04 13.44
C TYR A 8 11.82 39.42 13.88
N HIS A 9 12.06 39.53 15.19
CA HIS A 9 13.41 39.76 15.71
C HIS A 9 14.02 38.41 16.12
N PRO A 10 14.96 37.85 15.34
CA PRO A 10 15.49 36.51 15.59
C PRO A 10 16.21 36.38 16.94
N ASP A 11 16.97 37.40 17.35
CA ASP A 11 17.75 37.33 18.60
C ASP A 11 16.87 37.40 19.86
N LEU A 12 15.71 38.05 19.76
CA LEU A 12 14.78 38.23 20.88
C LEU A 12 13.62 37.23 20.85
N SER A 13 13.45 36.52 19.73
CA SER A 13 12.39 35.51 19.53
C SER A 13 10.97 36.05 19.81
N ILE A 14 10.72 37.32 19.47
CA ILE A 14 9.41 38.00 19.61
C ILE A 14 9.01 38.67 18.30
N TRP A 15 7.71 38.93 18.16
CA TRP A 15 7.20 39.82 17.12
C TRP A 15 7.46 41.28 17.48
N LEU A 16 7.86 42.11 16.50
CA LEU A 16 8.01 43.57 16.69
C LEU A 16 6.69 44.33 16.49
N SER A 17 5.61 43.61 16.17
CA SER A 17 4.24 44.11 16.01
C SER A 17 3.25 43.18 16.70
N VAL A 18 2.09 43.70 17.12
CA VAL A 18 1.03 42.96 17.82
C VAL A 18 0.42 41.88 16.92
N ASP A 19 0.23 40.65 17.44
CA ASP A 19 -0.48 39.56 16.77
C ASP A 19 -1.96 39.94 16.50
N PRO A 20 -2.43 39.94 15.23
CA PRO A 20 -3.84 40.19 14.87
C PRO A 20 -4.85 39.20 15.48
N MET A 21 -4.40 38.05 15.98
CA MET A 21 -5.24 37.06 16.67
C MET A 21 -5.12 37.11 18.20
N SER A 22 -4.43 38.13 18.75
CA SER A 22 -4.25 38.29 20.20
C SER A 22 -5.56 38.27 20.99
N ASP A 23 -6.65 38.82 20.43
CA ASP A 23 -7.98 38.80 21.06
C ASP A 23 -8.55 37.39 21.29
N LYS A 24 -8.10 36.37 20.52
CA LYS A 24 -8.55 34.98 20.68
C LYS A 24 -7.81 34.24 21.80
N TYR A 25 -6.68 34.75 22.25
CA TYR A 25 -5.81 34.10 23.22
C TYR A 25 -5.36 35.09 24.30
N PRO A 26 -6.28 35.58 25.15
CA PRO A 26 -6.00 36.61 26.15
C PRO A 26 -4.98 36.16 27.22
N ASN A 27 -4.70 34.86 27.32
CA ASN A 27 -3.70 34.25 28.19
C ASN A 27 -2.29 34.20 27.59
N LEU A 28 -2.12 34.62 26.33
CA LEU A 28 -0.82 34.72 25.65
C LEU A 28 -0.50 36.20 25.40
N THR A 29 0.76 36.57 25.57
CA THR A 29 1.19 37.93 25.22
C THR A 29 1.06 38.13 23.71
N PRO A 30 0.56 39.28 23.22
CA PRO A 30 0.42 39.60 21.80
C PRO A 30 1.75 39.58 21.02
N TYR A 31 2.88 39.46 21.72
CA TYR A 31 4.22 39.39 21.15
C TYR A 31 4.85 37.98 21.20
N ALA A 32 4.13 36.97 21.75
CA ALA A 32 4.65 35.62 21.90
C ALA A 32 4.78 34.90 20.56
N TYR A 33 6.02 34.60 20.17
CA TYR A 33 6.29 33.72 19.03
C TYR A 33 6.00 32.25 19.43
N CYS A 34 5.16 31.55 18.65
CA CYS A 34 4.79 30.15 18.87
C CYS A 34 4.30 29.82 20.30
N ALA A 35 3.57 30.73 20.96
CA ALA A 35 3.16 30.59 22.36
C ALA A 35 4.34 30.28 23.32
N ASN A 36 5.52 30.85 23.05
CA ASN A 36 6.79 30.58 23.73
C ASN A 36 7.23 29.11 23.68
N ASN A 37 6.69 28.33 22.74
CA ASN A 37 7.09 26.95 22.48
C ASN A 37 7.30 26.72 20.98
N PRO A 38 8.37 27.31 20.41
CA PRO A 38 8.71 27.17 19.00
C PRO A 38 9.19 25.77 18.61
N VAL A 39 9.36 24.86 19.57
CA VAL A 39 9.64 23.44 19.31
C VAL A 39 8.35 22.68 18.99
N ASN A 40 7.23 23.00 19.66
CA ASN A 40 5.96 22.28 19.51
C ASN A 40 4.96 22.97 18.57
N PHE A 41 5.02 24.30 18.41
CA PHE A 41 4.02 25.07 17.65
C PHE A 41 4.60 25.76 16.40
N ILE A 42 5.49 25.07 15.69
CA ILE A 42 5.77 25.41 14.29
C ILE A 42 4.47 25.19 13.49
N ALA A 43 4.12 26.14 12.64
CA ALA A 43 2.87 26.18 11.88
C ALA A 43 2.51 24.86 11.14
N PRO A 44 1.21 24.60 10.86
CA PRO A 44 0.63 23.26 10.67
C PRO A 44 0.90 22.53 9.35
N ASP A 45 1.81 23.00 8.49
CA ASP A 45 2.13 22.33 7.22
C ASP A 45 3.32 21.38 7.31
N GLY A 46 3.94 21.24 8.50
CA GLY A 46 5.07 20.36 8.86
C GLY A 46 4.82 18.86 8.76
N ARG A 47 4.15 18.40 7.70
CA ARG A 47 3.91 17.00 7.38
C ARG A 47 4.97 16.52 6.40
N SER A 48 5.65 15.45 6.78
CA SER A 48 6.60 14.72 5.97
C SER A 48 5.87 13.99 4.83
N TYR A 49 6.24 14.26 3.58
CA TYR A 49 5.65 13.59 2.41
C TYR A 49 6.73 13.09 1.44
N SER A 50 6.43 11.99 0.76
CA SER A 50 7.11 11.60 -0.48
C SER A 50 6.20 11.95 -1.65
N GLU A 51 6.73 12.72 -2.60
CA GLU A 51 5.99 13.21 -3.77
C GLU A 51 6.30 12.38 -5.01
N PHE A 52 5.26 12.18 -5.81
CA PHE A 52 5.31 11.54 -7.10
C PHE A 52 4.54 12.39 -8.11
N ASP A 53 4.94 12.33 -9.38
CA ASP A 53 4.17 12.95 -10.47
C ASP A 53 2.92 12.11 -10.82
N GLU A 54 2.08 12.61 -11.74
CA GLU A 54 0.87 11.92 -12.20
C GLU A 54 1.15 10.59 -12.91
N ASN A 55 2.37 10.40 -13.42
CA ASN A 55 2.83 9.13 -14.00
C ASN A 55 3.37 8.16 -12.94
N GLY A 56 3.41 8.59 -11.67
CA GLY A 56 3.89 7.82 -10.54
C GLY A 56 5.40 7.85 -10.36
N ASN A 57 6.16 8.67 -11.08
CA ASN A 57 7.60 8.77 -10.87
C ASN A 57 7.90 9.51 -9.56
N TYR A 58 8.82 8.98 -8.77
CA TYR A 58 9.25 9.61 -7.53
C TYR A 58 10.02 10.91 -7.81
N LEU A 59 9.60 12.00 -7.18
CA LEU A 59 10.20 13.31 -7.37
C LEU A 59 11.15 13.65 -6.23
N ARG A 60 10.65 13.59 -4.99
CA ARG A 60 11.40 13.98 -3.79
C ARG A 60 10.69 13.57 -2.52
N THR A 61 11.43 13.64 -1.41
CA THR A 61 10.88 13.55 -0.06
C THR A 61 11.08 14.88 0.66
N ILE A 62 9.98 15.51 1.07
CA ILE A 62 9.97 16.83 1.74
C ILE A 62 10.06 16.64 3.26
N LYS A 63 10.92 17.47 3.88
CA LYS A 63 11.25 17.66 5.31
C LYS A 63 10.95 16.50 6.28
N ASP A 64 12.01 16.04 6.94
CA ASP A 64 11.96 15.12 8.09
C ASP A 64 11.70 15.89 9.38
N ASN A 65 10.49 15.77 9.96
CA ASN A 65 10.37 15.84 11.41
C ASN A 65 10.54 14.41 11.95
N TRP A 66 11.70 14.13 12.52
CA TRP A 66 12.06 12.80 13.05
C TRP A 66 11.04 12.28 14.06
N TRP A 67 10.49 13.15 14.92
CA TRP A 67 9.45 12.79 15.88
C TRP A 67 8.13 12.41 15.19
N HIS A 68 7.63 13.21 14.24
CA HIS A 68 6.37 12.92 13.55
C HIS A 68 6.43 11.63 12.72
N ASN A 69 7.56 11.36 12.06
CA ASN A 69 7.77 10.13 11.31
C ASN A 69 7.80 8.88 12.18
N THR A 70 8.34 8.99 13.40
CA THR A 70 8.47 7.86 14.33
C THR A 70 7.11 7.41 14.87
N PHE A 71 6.15 8.33 15.05
CA PHE A 71 4.85 8.01 15.67
C PHE A 71 3.66 7.97 14.70
N VAL A 72 3.69 8.70 13.57
CA VAL A 72 2.54 8.83 12.65
C VAL A 72 2.78 8.14 11.29
N GLY A 73 4.04 7.96 10.91
CA GLY A 73 4.44 7.44 9.61
C GLY A 73 4.28 8.46 8.48
N ARG A 74 5.24 8.48 7.56
CA ARG A 74 5.21 9.36 6.38
C ARG A 74 4.08 8.94 5.43
N LYS A 75 3.54 9.89 4.66
CA LYS A 75 2.54 9.64 3.60
C LYS A 75 3.09 9.95 2.21
N GLY A 76 2.50 9.34 1.19
CA GLY A 76 2.75 9.68 -0.20
C GLY A 76 1.72 10.67 -0.73
N ARG A 77 2.11 11.48 -1.72
CA ARG A 77 1.19 12.32 -2.49
C ARG A 77 1.55 12.35 -3.96
N ILE A 78 0.52 12.37 -4.81
CA ILE A 78 0.62 12.60 -6.24
C ILE A 78 0.42 14.10 -6.47
N ILE A 79 1.30 14.72 -7.23
CA ILE A 79 1.21 16.12 -7.63
C ILE A 79 1.03 16.24 -9.14
N ASP A 80 0.20 17.19 -9.55
CA ASP A 80 0.02 17.55 -10.97
C ASP A 80 1.17 18.42 -11.49
N GLU A 81 1.18 18.68 -12.80
CA GLU A 81 2.18 19.55 -13.44
C GLU A 81 2.24 20.98 -12.85
N ASN A 82 1.15 21.44 -12.23
CA ASN A 82 1.05 22.75 -11.60
C ASN A 82 1.44 22.74 -10.11
N GLY A 83 1.77 21.57 -9.55
CA GLY A 83 2.11 21.37 -8.14
C GLY A 83 0.92 21.21 -7.20
N ASN A 84 -0.30 21.06 -7.70
CA ASN A 84 -1.47 20.74 -6.89
C ASN A 84 -1.49 19.26 -6.49
N ILE A 85 -2.02 18.97 -5.31
CA ILE A 85 -2.13 17.59 -4.81
C ILE A 85 -3.37 16.94 -5.41
N SER A 86 -3.19 15.94 -6.28
CA SER A 86 -4.29 15.18 -6.87
C SER A 86 -4.74 14.02 -5.97
N GLN A 87 -3.80 13.36 -5.28
CA GLN A 87 -4.09 12.23 -4.41
C GLN A 87 -3.11 12.16 -3.23
N THR A 88 -3.58 11.69 -2.07
CA THR A 88 -2.72 11.30 -0.94
C THR A 88 -2.93 9.84 -0.60
N PHE A 89 -1.87 9.14 -0.21
CA PHE A 89 -1.90 7.73 0.15
C PHE A 89 -0.99 7.40 1.31
N ARG A 90 -1.18 6.22 1.90
CA ARG A 90 -0.36 5.69 2.99
C ARG A 90 0.63 4.66 2.44
N PHE A 91 1.79 4.55 3.03
CA PHE A 91 2.67 3.39 2.80
C PHE A 91 2.24 2.22 3.69
N ALA A 92 2.35 1.00 3.17
CA ALA A 92 2.15 -0.23 3.94
C ALA A 92 3.26 -0.40 4.98
N ASP A 93 4.50 -0.09 4.61
CA ASP A 93 5.64 0.02 5.51
C ASP A 93 6.30 1.40 5.37
N PRO A 94 5.79 2.44 6.06
CA PRO A 94 6.32 3.79 5.95
C PRO A 94 7.81 3.92 6.32
N LYS A 95 8.38 2.98 7.06
CA LYS A 95 9.79 3.03 7.45
C LYS A 95 10.67 2.51 6.32
N ASN A 96 10.42 1.30 5.83
CA ASN A 96 11.27 0.69 4.82
C ASN A 96 10.97 1.22 3.42
N ASP A 97 9.69 1.49 3.07
CA ASP A 97 9.30 2.01 1.76
C ASP A 97 9.94 3.38 1.51
N VAL A 98 9.91 4.27 2.51
CA VAL A 98 10.53 5.60 2.42
C VAL A 98 12.05 5.52 2.40
N ALA A 99 12.65 4.59 3.15
CA ALA A 99 14.10 4.37 3.08
C ALA A 99 14.52 3.93 1.66
N ASN A 100 13.73 3.05 1.04
CA ASN A 100 13.96 2.57 -0.33
C ASN A 100 13.71 3.64 -1.41
N LEU A 101 12.80 4.59 -1.17
CA LEU A 101 12.66 5.78 -2.03
C LEU A 101 13.89 6.70 -1.92
N LYS A 102 14.38 6.93 -0.70
CA LYS A 102 15.55 7.80 -0.46
C LYS A 102 16.85 7.21 -1.01
N ASN A 103 17.03 5.89 -0.97
CA ASN A 103 18.24 5.22 -1.48
C ASN A 103 18.16 4.86 -2.97
N GLY A 104 17.03 5.14 -3.64
CA GLY A 104 16.83 4.90 -5.07
C GLY A 104 16.47 3.46 -5.46
N THR A 105 16.32 2.55 -4.50
CA THR A 105 15.85 1.17 -4.75
C THR A 105 14.45 1.18 -5.36
N ILE A 106 13.59 2.06 -4.85
CA ILE A 106 12.25 2.33 -5.39
C ILE A 106 12.27 3.72 -5.98
N ASN A 107 11.72 3.86 -7.19
CA ASN A 107 11.69 5.14 -7.91
C ASN A 107 10.33 5.46 -8.53
N LYS A 108 9.33 4.56 -8.40
CA LYS A 108 7.97 4.83 -8.89
C LYS A 108 6.88 4.23 -8.01
N VAL A 109 5.66 4.69 -8.22
CA VAL A 109 4.43 4.08 -7.75
C VAL A 109 3.60 3.67 -8.98
N HIS A 110 3.19 2.42 -9.04
CA HIS A 110 2.29 1.87 -10.04
C HIS A 110 0.86 1.95 -9.51
N PHE A 111 -0.04 2.56 -10.28
CA PHE A 111 -1.46 2.62 -9.96
C PHE A 111 -2.14 1.33 -10.38
N VAL A 112 -2.44 0.47 -9.40
CA VAL A 112 -3.01 -0.85 -9.66
C VAL A 112 -4.48 -0.72 -10.08
N GLN A 113 -4.82 -1.31 -11.22
CA GLN A 113 -6.20 -1.37 -11.71
C GLN A 113 -6.90 -2.65 -11.23
N GLU A 114 -8.22 -2.61 -11.08
CA GLU A 114 -9.03 -3.76 -10.65
C GLU A 114 -8.88 -4.97 -11.59
N ASN A 115 -8.80 -4.75 -12.90
CA ASN A 115 -8.60 -5.79 -13.90
C ASN A 115 -7.25 -6.54 -13.73
N GLU A 116 -6.20 -5.88 -13.26
CA GLU A 116 -4.90 -6.52 -12.95
C GLU A 116 -5.02 -7.47 -11.77
N ILE A 117 -5.72 -7.04 -10.71
CA ILE A 117 -6.00 -7.87 -9.53
C ILE A 117 -6.87 -9.07 -9.93
N THR A 118 -8.00 -8.81 -10.59
CA THR A 118 -8.91 -9.89 -11.01
C THR A 118 -8.24 -10.86 -11.98
N SER A 119 -7.36 -10.40 -12.88
CA SER A 119 -6.55 -11.24 -13.77
C SER A 119 -5.68 -12.23 -12.98
N MET A 120 -4.87 -11.73 -12.03
CA MET A 120 -4.02 -12.58 -11.19
C MET A 120 -4.85 -13.58 -10.36
N LEU A 121 -5.93 -13.11 -9.73
CA LEU A 121 -6.83 -13.96 -8.94
C LEU A 121 -7.52 -15.04 -9.76
N SER A 122 -7.94 -14.71 -10.98
CA SER A 122 -8.56 -15.63 -11.91
C SER A 122 -7.56 -16.71 -12.33
N LYS A 123 -6.36 -16.32 -12.78
CA LYS A 123 -5.30 -17.28 -13.14
C LYS A 123 -4.91 -18.19 -11.96
N ALA A 124 -4.97 -17.65 -10.73
CA ALA A 124 -4.70 -18.40 -9.52
C ALA A 124 -5.87 -19.27 -9.02
N GLY A 125 -7.02 -19.27 -9.70
CA GLY A 125 -8.16 -20.12 -9.35
C GLY A 125 -9.02 -19.62 -8.18
N ALA A 126 -8.86 -18.36 -7.74
CA ALA A 126 -9.62 -17.80 -6.62
C ALA A 126 -11.13 -17.64 -6.89
N PHE A 127 -11.52 -17.64 -8.18
CA PHE A 127 -12.90 -17.55 -8.64
C PHE A 127 -13.46 -18.87 -9.18
N ASN A 128 -12.70 -19.97 -9.11
CA ASN A 128 -13.26 -21.28 -9.46
C ASN A 128 -14.23 -21.72 -8.36
N GLU A 129 -15.38 -22.26 -8.76
CA GLU A 129 -16.42 -22.71 -7.83
C GLU A 129 -15.93 -23.87 -6.94
N GLU A 130 -15.20 -24.82 -7.52
CA GLU A 130 -14.61 -25.98 -6.82
C GLU A 130 -13.66 -25.58 -5.67
N ASN A 131 -13.01 -24.41 -5.79
CA ASN A 131 -12.03 -23.94 -4.82
C ASN A 131 -12.68 -23.18 -3.65
N LYS A 132 -13.97 -22.85 -3.74
CA LYS A 132 -14.63 -22.04 -2.70
C LYS A 132 -14.85 -22.84 -1.42
N VAL A 133 -14.63 -22.19 -0.29
CA VAL A 133 -14.64 -22.85 1.02
C VAL A 133 -16.02 -23.31 1.52
N TYR A 134 -17.10 -22.84 0.90
CA TYR A 134 -18.47 -23.27 1.26
C TYR A 134 -18.89 -24.55 0.52
N ASN A 135 -18.12 -24.98 -0.50
CA ASN A 135 -18.31 -26.23 -1.22
C ASN A 135 -17.52 -27.40 -0.59
N ASN A 136 -16.63 -27.11 0.36
CA ASN A 136 -15.81 -28.10 1.05
C ASN A 136 -16.42 -28.47 2.41
N ASP A 137 -16.30 -29.74 2.78
CA ASP A 137 -16.51 -30.19 4.15
C ASP A 137 -15.58 -29.43 5.11
N LEU A 138 -15.99 -29.29 6.38
CA LEU A 138 -15.22 -28.58 7.43
C LEU A 138 -13.75 -29.04 7.51
N ALA A 139 -13.47 -30.30 7.19
CA ALA A 139 -12.12 -30.88 7.16
C ALA A 139 -11.24 -30.31 6.04
N ASN A 140 -11.81 -30.05 4.86
CA ASN A 140 -11.08 -29.68 3.64
C ASN A 140 -11.16 -28.17 3.32
N ARG A 141 -11.76 -27.40 4.23
CA ARG A 141 -12.01 -25.96 4.10
C ARG A 141 -10.77 -25.15 3.70
N TYR A 142 -9.59 -25.58 4.15
CA TYR A 142 -8.33 -24.85 3.98
C TYR A 142 -7.39 -25.48 2.96
N ASP A 143 -7.73 -26.62 2.34
CA ASP A 143 -6.79 -27.41 1.55
C ASP A 143 -6.21 -26.62 0.40
N TYR A 144 -7.07 -26.00 -0.41
CA TYR A 144 -6.65 -25.25 -1.59
C TYR A 144 -5.75 -24.07 -1.25
N ILE A 145 -6.12 -23.24 -0.26
CA ILE A 145 -5.29 -22.10 0.13
C ILE A 145 -3.99 -22.54 0.82
N LYS A 146 -4.00 -23.68 1.50
CA LYS A 146 -2.81 -24.23 2.16
C LYS A 146 -1.85 -24.80 1.12
N GLU A 147 -2.34 -25.47 0.09
CA GLU A 147 -1.55 -25.99 -1.02
C GLU A 147 -0.97 -24.84 -1.85
N GLU A 148 -1.83 -23.96 -2.36
CA GLU A 148 -1.43 -22.92 -3.31
C GLU A 148 -0.78 -21.70 -2.64
N GLY A 149 -0.91 -21.56 -1.31
CA GLY A 149 -0.28 -20.50 -0.53
C GLY A 149 1.13 -20.82 -0.02
N GLN A 150 1.69 -21.98 -0.37
CA GLN A 150 3.09 -22.33 -0.12
C GLN A 150 4.01 -21.80 -1.23
N GLY A 151 5.33 -21.82 -0.99
CA GLY A 151 6.31 -21.35 -1.97
C GLY A 151 6.14 -22.04 -3.32
N GLY A 152 5.98 -21.25 -4.39
CA GLY A 152 5.75 -21.74 -5.75
C GLY A 152 4.29 -22.10 -6.10
N GLY A 153 3.37 -22.08 -5.13
CA GLY A 153 1.93 -22.24 -5.38
C GLY A 153 1.31 -21.03 -6.09
N LYS A 154 0.07 -21.16 -6.55
CA LYS A 154 -0.65 -20.12 -7.31
C LYS A 154 -1.03 -18.88 -6.48
N PHE A 155 -1.06 -18.98 -5.16
CA PHE A 155 -1.26 -17.84 -4.25
C PHE A 155 0.04 -17.27 -3.69
N ASP A 156 1.20 -17.79 -4.09
CA ASP A 156 2.50 -17.15 -3.88
C ASP A 156 2.71 -16.01 -4.88
N PHE A 157 1.88 -14.98 -4.78
CA PHE A 157 1.81 -13.89 -5.76
C PHE A 157 3.13 -13.10 -5.89
N SER A 158 4.00 -13.12 -4.87
CA SER A 158 5.30 -12.45 -4.93
C SER A 158 6.30 -13.15 -5.85
N TYR A 159 6.21 -14.46 -6.01
CA TYR A 159 7.20 -15.24 -6.75
C TYR A 159 6.65 -15.92 -7.99
N ASN A 160 5.34 -16.18 -8.04
CA ASN A 160 4.76 -17.01 -9.09
C ASN A 160 4.85 -16.31 -10.46
N THR A 161 5.58 -16.91 -11.40
CA THR A 161 5.84 -16.37 -12.75
C THR A 161 4.71 -16.59 -13.74
N ILE A 162 3.61 -17.21 -13.33
CA ILE A 162 2.41 -17.46 -14.16
C ILE A 162 1.22 -16.65 -13.66
N THR A 163 1.02 -16.61 -12.35
CA THR A 163 -0.17 -16.06 -11.70
C THR A 163 0.11 -14.82 -10.85
N GLY A 164 1.38 -14.55 -10.54
CA GLY A 164 1.82 -13.50 -9.62
C GLY A 164 2.28 -12.19 -10.26
N ILE A 165 2.86 -11.35 -9.42
CA ILE A 165 3.37 -10.02 -9.75
C ILE A 165 4.41 -10.08 -10.89
N PRO A 166 5.40 -11.00 -10.91
CA PRO A 166 6.36 -11.07 -12.02
C PRO A 166 5.72 -11.42 -13.37
N ALA A 167 4.57 -12.10 -13.36
CA ALA A 167 3.82 -12.44 -14.57
C ALA A 167 2.98 -11.27 -15.10
N GLN A 168 2.47 -10.44 -14.17
CA GLN A 168 1.59 -9.32 -14.46
C GLN A 168 2.36 -8.05 -14.84
N TYR A 169 3.53 -7.83 -14.24
CA TYR A 169 4.33 -6.61 -14.39
C TYR A 169 5.72 -6.94 -14.91
N PHE A 170 6.02 -6.52 -16.14
CA PHE A 170 7.30 -6.82 -16.80
C PHE A 170 8.52 -6.30 -16.02
N ASP A 171 8.40 -5.13 -15.38
CA ASP A 171 9.48 -4.53 -14.59
C ASP A 171 9.56 -5.08 -13.15
N ALA A 172 8.68 -6.01 -12.75
CA ALA A 172 8.72 -6.57 -11.41
C ALA A 172 9.81 -7.64 -11.30
N SER A 173 10.47 -7.64 -10.14
CA SER A 173 11.52 -8.61 -9.85
C SER A 173 10.97 -10.02 -9.66
N SER A 174 11.69 -11.01 -10.19
CA SER A 174 11.45 -12.44 -9.91
C SER A 174 12.09 -12.92 -8.60
N ASN A 175 12.90 -12.08 -7.93
CA ASN A 175 13.53 -12.38 -6.65
C ASN A 175 13.41 -11.19 -5.68
N PRO A 176 12.18 -10.78 -5.31
CA PRO A 176 11.91 -9.54 -4.59
C PRO A 176 12.59 -9.42 -3.21
N LEU A 177 12.95 -10.52 -2.55
CA LEU A 177 13.68 -10.47 -1.27
C LEU A 177 15.13 -10.01 -1.40
N ASN A 178 15.81 -10.38 -2.50
CA ASN A 178 17.21 -10.03 -2.71
C ASN A 178 17.38 -8.88 -3.70
N GLN A 179 16.43 -8.74 -4.63
CA GLN A 179 16.39 -7.71 -5.66
C GLN A 179 14.97 -7.14 -5.67
N PRO A 180 14.62 -6.19 -4.80
CA PRO A 180 13.28 -5.62 -4.75
C PRO A 180 12.88 -4.99 -6.08
N SER A 181 11.57 -4.97 -6.38
CA SER A 181 11.08 -4.21 -7.53
C SER A 181 11.27 -2.72 -7.30
N SER A 182 11.53 -1.96 -8.37
CA SER A 182 11.72 -0.52 -8.32
C SER A 182 10.44 0.29 -8.13
N MET A 183 9.31 -0.39 -7.88
CA MET A 183 7.99 0.21 -7.79
C MET A 183 7.25 -0.18 -6.51
N LEU A 184 6.45 0.75 -6.01
CA LEU A 184 5.35 0.48 -5.08
C LEU A 184 4.07 0.23 -5.87
N PHE A 185 3.16 -0.56 -5.33
CA PHE A 185 1.85 -0.86 -5.90
C PHE A 185 0.79 -0.12 -5.09
N LEU A 186 0.16 0.89 -5.67
CA LEU A 186 -0.86 1.72 -5.04
C LEU A 186 -2.26 1.20 -5.36
N VAL A 187 -2.97 0.76 -4.31
CA VAL A 187 -4.34 0.25 -4.37
C VAL A 187 -5.12 0.74 -3.15
N ASP A 188 -6.37 1.22 -3.36
CA ASP A 188 -7.27 1.66 -2.28
C ASP A 188 -6.63 2.64 -1.26
N GLY A 189 -5.81 3.57 -1.77
CA GLY A 189 -5.14 4.59 -0.95
C GLY A 189 -3.95 4.09 -0.13
N VAL A 190 -3.46 2.87 -0.39
CA VAL A 190 -2.28 2.28 0.24
C VAL A 190 -1.27 1.83 -0.82
N ALA A 191 -0.03 2.28 -0.69
CA ALA A 191 1.11 1.85 -1.50
C ALA A 191 1.85 0.72 -0.80
N HIS A 192 2.03 -0.39 -1.49
CA HIS A 192 2.69 -1.59 -1.00
C HIS A 192 4.00 -1.80 -1.75
N ASN A 193 5.11 -2.13 -1.06
CA ASN A 193 6.23 -2.74 -1.77
C ASN A 193 5.85 -4.12 -2.32
N HIS A 194 6.74 -4.73 -3.12
CA HIS A 194 6.45 -5.99 -3.79
C HIS A 194 5.90 -7.07 -2.84
N MET A 195 6.61 -7.33 -1.74
CA MET A 195 6.24 -8.39 -0.79
C MET A 195 4.90 -8.08 -0.10
N ASN A 196 4.71 -6.82 0.30
CA ASN A 196 3.46 -6.38 0.89
C ASN A 196 2.29 -6.48 -0.12
N PHE A 197 2.52 -6.24 -1.42
CA PHE A 197 1.48 -6.36 -2.44
C PHE A 197 1.12 -7.83 -2.70
N GLY A 198 2.08 -8.74 -2.66
CA GLY A 198 1.80 -10.18 -2.67
C GLY A 198 0.92 -10.60 -1.49
N ASN A 199 1.21 -10.09 -0.30
CA ASN A 199 0.40 -10.31 0.90
C ASN A 199 -1.00 -9.68 0.80
N PHE A 200 -1.11 -8.51 0.18
CA PHE A 200 -2.40 -7.92 -0.18
C PHE A 200 -3.19 -8.88 -1.09
N LEU A 201 -2.61 -9.33 -2.20
CA LEU A 201 -3.26 -10.25 -3.15
C LEU A 201 -3.67 -11.57 -2.50
N PHE A 202 -2.84 -12.13 -1.62
CA PHE A 202 -3.18 -13.31 -0.82
C PHE A 202 -4.44 -13.07 0.05
N GLY A 203 -4.51 -11.90 0.71
CA GLY A 203 -5.70 -11.49 1.45
C GLY A 203 -6.95 -11.34 0.58
N VAL A 204 -6.80 -10.77 -0.63
CA VAL A 204 -7.89 -10.65 -1.61
C VAL A 204 -8.37 -12.04 -2.05
N ALA A 205 -7.45 -12.92 -2.45
CA ALA A 205 -7.73 -14.27 -2.93
C ALA A 205 -8.40 -15.12 -1.86
N GLY A 206 -7.85 -15.16 -0.64
CA GLY A 206 -8.45 -15.88 0.47
C GLY A 206 -9.85 -15.40 0.82
N LYS A 207 -10.10 -14.09 0.74
CA LYS A 207 -11.46 -13.56 0.92
C LYS A 207 -12.39 -13.95 -0.23
N ALA A 208 -11.89 -13.97 -1.46
CA ALA A 208 -12.64 -14.44 -2.63
C ALA A 208 -13.02 -15.92 -2.51
N LEU A 209 -12.15 -16.77 -1.96
CA LEU A 209 -12.47 -18.17 -1.64
C LEU A 209 -13.57 -18.30 -0.59
N GLY A 210 -13.71 -17.31 0.29
CA GLY A 210 -14.75 -17.21 1.31
C GLY A 210 -14.24 -17.25 2.75
N LEU A 211 -12.93 -17.16 2.96
CA LEU A 211 -12.31 -17.08 4.29
C LEU A 211 -12.52 -15.71 4.93
N THR A 212 -12.38 -15.68 6.25
CA THR A 212 -12.43 -14.48 7.08
C THR A 212 -11.04 -13.87 7.22
N SER A 213 -11.00 -12.57 7.60
CA SER A 213 -9.72 -11.91 7.91
C SER A 213 -8.99 -12.60 9.07
N PHE A 214 -9.72 -13.16 10.03
CA PHE A 214 -9.13 -13.87 11.15
C PHE A 214 -8.46 -15.17 10.70
N GLU A 215 -9.16 -16.02 9.93
CA GLU A 215 -8.60 -17.27 9.39
C GLU A 215 -7.32 -17.02 8.58
N LEU A 216 -7.33 -16.02 7.70
CA LEU A 216 -6.17 -15.72 6.84
C LEU A 216 -4.96 -15.25 7.65
N ARG A 217 -5.19 -14.38 8.63
CA ARG A 217 -4.13 -13.84 9.48
C ARG A 217 -3.57 -14.89 10.44
N MET A 218 -4.40 -15.80 10.93
CA MET A 218 -3.97 -16.93 11.76
C MET A 218 -3.27 -18.02 10.94
N GLY A 219 -3.69 -18.24 9.69
CA GLY A 219 -3.05 -19.18 8.76
C GLY A 219 -1.60 -18.82 8.46
N THR A 220 -1.27 -17.53 8.27
CA THR A 220 0.12 -17.10 8.06
C THR A 220 1.00 -17.26 9.30
N HIS A 221 0.44 -17.07 10.50
CA HIS A 221 1.12 -17.41 11.75
C HIS A 221 1.40 -18.92 11.85
N TRP A 222 0.44 -19.77 11.47
CA TRP A 222 0.61 -21.24 11.49
C TRP A 222 1.63 -21.73 10.45
N ASN A 223 1.63 -21.17 9.22
CA ASN A 223 2.57 -21.58 8.16
C ASN A 223 4.03 -21.27 8.54
N SER A 224 4.27 -20.15 9.25
CA SER A 224 5.58 -19.78 9.81
C SER A 224 6.02 -20.68 10.99
N LEU A 225 5.08 -21.29 11.71
CA LEU A 225 5.35 -22.19 12.84
C LEU A 225 5.48 -23.68 12.44
N ALA A 226 4.76 -24.13 11.41
CA ALA A 226 4.59 -25.55 11.10
C ALA A 226 5.49 -26.10 9.97
N ASN A 227 6.11 -25.25 9.12
CA ASN A 227 6.90 -25.72 7.97
C ASN A 227 8.31 -25.09 7.92
N PRO A 228 9.31 -25.65 8.62
CA PRO A 228 10.65 -25.06 8.69
C PRO A 228 11.56 -25.39 7.48
N SER A 229 11.21 -26.34 6.61
CA SER A 229 12.16 -26.93 5.64
C SER A 229 11.79 -26.83 4.14
N PHE A 230 10.65 -26.25 3.77
CA PHE A 230 10.20 -26.19 2.36
C PHE A 230 10.16 -24.79 1.74
N ASN A 231 10.26 -23.71 2.53
CA ASN A 231 10.00 -22.36 2.02
C ASN A 231 11.25 -21.53 1.64
N GLY A 232 12.48 -22.08 1.69
CA GLY A 232 13.69 -21.39 1.21
C GLY A 232 14.04 -20.05 1.88
N TYR A 233 13.26 -19.58 2.86
CA TYR A 233 13.40 -18.29 3.53
C TYR A 233 13.38 -18.45 5.05
N ARG A 234 14.08 -17.55 5.76
CA ARG A 234 14.26 -17.58 7.22
C ARG A 234 12.94 -17.27 7.94
N ARG A 235 12.67 -17.98 9.05
CA ARG A 235 11.54 -17.73 9.96
C ARG A 235 11.39 -16.24 10.29
N GLN A 236 10.27 -15.64 9.89
CA GLN A 236 9.86 -14.33 10.35
C GLN A 236 8.45 -14.47 10.94
N PHE A 237 8.23 -14.00 12.17
CA PHE A 237 6.88 -13.66 12.58
C PHE A 237 6.37 -12.65 11.56
N ASP A 238 5.24 -12.93 10.93
CA ASP A 238 4.66 -12.09 9.88
C ASP A 238 4.67 -10.62 10.35
N SER A 239 5.31 -9.74 9.58
CA SER A 239 5.57 -8.37 10.01
C SER A 239 4.23 -7.63 10.23
N ARG A 240 4.26 -6.51 10.96
CA ARG A 240 3.02 -5.73 11.18
C ARG A 240 2.45 -5.20 9.86
N ASP A 241 3.31 -4.88 8.90
CA ASP A 241 3.00 -4.41 7.55
C ASP A 241 2.46 -5.53 6.64
N ASP A 242 2.93 -6.77 6.78
CA ASP A 242 2.38 -7.92 6.06
C ASP A 242 0.95 -8.23 6.51
N GLN A 243 0.75 -8.32 7.83
CA GLN A 243 -0.58 -8.49 8.44
C GLN A 243 -1.53 -7.32 8.13
N PHE A 244 -0.99 -6.11 7.99
CA PHE A 244 -1.72 -4.95 7.53
C PHE A 244 -2.14 -5.10 6.07
N SER A 245 -1.23 -5.54 5.19
CA SER A 245 -1.50 -5.73 3.76
C SER A 245 -2.54 -6.82 3.50
N ILE A 246 -2.46 -7.95 4.19
CA ILE A 246 -3.51 -9.01 4.14
C ILE A 246 -4.87 -8.43 4.52
N ARG A 247 -4.92 -7.62 5.59
CA ARG A 247 -6.18 -6.99 6.03
C ARG A 247 -6.72 -6.03 4.99
N MET A 248 -5.86 -5.24 4.35
CA MET A 248 -6.25 -4.34 3.26
C MET A 248 -6.79 -5.14 2.06
N GLY A 249 -6.16 -6.27 1.71
CA GLY A 249 -6.66 -7.16 0.67
C GLY A 249 -8.04 -7.74 0.97
N VAL A 250 -8.27 -8.20 2.20
CA VAL A 250 -9.59 -8.69 2.64
C VAL A 250 -10.65 -7.59 2.59
N ARG A 251 -10.29 -6.35 2.97
CA ARG A 251 -11.17 -5.18 2.88
C ARG A 251 -11.53 -4.89 1.43
N TYR A 252 -10.52 -4.85 0.55
CA TYR A 252 -10.69 -4.60 -0.87
C TYR A 252 -11.62 -5.63 -1.52
N ALA A 253 -11.39 -6.93 -1.29
CA ALA A 253 -12.25 -8.00 -1.79
C ALA A 253 -13.70 -7.90 -1.28
N LYS A 254 -13.90 -7.43 -0.04
CA LYS A 254 -15.25 -7.20 0.51
C LYS A 254 -15.95 -6.05 -0.20
N GLN A 255 -15.24 -4.95 -0.47
CA GLN A 255 -15.80 -3.79 -1.18
C GLN A 255 -16.24 -4.12 -2.61
N HIS A 256 -15.49 -5.00 -3.28
CA HIS A 256 -15.76 -5.40 -4.67
C HIS A 256 -16.61 -6.67 -4.80
N GLY A 257 -17.08 -7.26 -3.68
CA GLY A 257 -17.98 -8.42 -3.73
C GLY A 257 -17.34 -9.71 -4.26
N TYR A 258 -16.02 -9.86 -4.14
CA TYR A 258 -15.26 -10.97 -4.76
C TYR A 258 -15.63 -12.36 -4.22
N LYS A 259 -16.21 -12.45 -3.01
CA LYS A 259 -16.70 -13.72 -2.47
C LYS A 259 -17.78 -14.36 -3.36
N SER A 260 -18.63 -13.53 -3.98
CA SER A 260 -19.70 -13.97 -4.87
C SER A 260 -19.29 -14.06 -6.35
N MET A 261 -18.03 -13.77 -6.67
CA MET A 261 -17.53 -13.88 -8.04
C MET A 261 -17.13 -15.32 -8.37
N TYR A 262 -17.54 -15.72 -9.57
CA TYR A 262 -17.18 -16.98 -10.23
C TYR A 262 -16.59 -16.69 -11.60
N TYR A 263 -15.80 -17.62 -12.12
CA TYR A 263 -15.41 -17.60 -13.52
C TYR A 263 -16.65 -17.56 -14.42
N ARG A 264 -16.94 -16.40 -15.01
CA ARG A 264 -17.84 -16.32 -16.17
C ARG A 264 -16.99 -16.56 -17.41
N VAL A 265 -17.04 -17.76 -17.97
CA VAL A 265 -16.62 -17.94 -19.37
C VAL A 265 -17.63 -17.18 -20.23
N ILE A 266 -17.28 -15.96 -20.65
CA ILE A 266 -18.03 -15.26 -21.69
C ILE A 266 -17.60 -15.89 -23.02
N VAL A 267 -18.34 -16.90 -23.46
CA VAL A 267 -18.21 -17.41 -24.83
C VAL A 267 -18.86 -16.39 -25.75
N ALA A 268 -18.09 -15.40 -26.22
CA ALA A 268 -18.52 -14.58 -27.34
C ALA A 268 -18.44 -15.43 -28.63
N PRO A 269 -19.46 -15.44 -29.51
CA PRO A 269 -19.38 -16.15 -30.77
C PRO A 269 -18.23 -15.58 -31.62
N LEU A 270 -17.39 -16.47 -32.15
CA LEU A 270 -16.34 -16.16 -33.11
C LEU A 270 -16.94 -15.42 -34.31
N LYS A 271 -16.69 -14.11 -34.42
CA LYS A 271 -16.95 -13.38 -35.67
C LYS A 271 -15.90 -13.82 -36.69
N PHE A 272 -16.24 -14.81 -37.51
CA PHE A 272 -15.50 -15.07 -38.74
C PHE A 272 -15.61 -13.82 -39.62
N LYS A 273 -14.49 -13.13 -39.84
CA LYS A 273 -14.37 -12.23 -40.99
C LYS A 273 -14.37 -13.11 -42.23
N GLY A 274 -15.52 -13.22 -42.89
CA GLY A 274 -15.59 -13.79 -44.22
C GLY A 274 -14.68 -13.00 -45.16
N PHE A 275 -13.74 -13.69 -45.81
CA PHE A 275 -13.03 -13.14 -46.95
C PHE A 275 -14.03 -13.07 -48.11
N GLY A 276 -14.49 -11.86 -48.41
CA GLY A 276 -15.22 -11.58 -49.64
C GLY A 276 -14.24 -11.59 -50.81
N TYR A 277 -14.50 -12.44 -51.79
CA TYR A 277 -13.94 -12.37 -53.14
C TYR A 277 -14.71 -11.34 -53.96
#